data_AF-A0A8T5I9N0-F1
#
_entry.id   AF-A0A8T5I9N0-F1
#
_cell.length_a   1.000
_cell.length_b   1.000
_cell.length_c   1.000
_cell.angle_alpha   90.00
_cell.angle_beta   90.00
_cell.angle_gamma   90.00
#
_symmetry.space_group_name_H-M   'P 1'
#
loop_
_entity.id
_entity.type
_entity.pdbx_description
1 polymer ?
#
loop_
_entity_poly.entity_id
_entity_poly.type
_entity_poly.pdbx_seq_one_letter_code
_entity_poly.pdbx_strand_id
1 'polypeptide(L)'
;IDGIEVRFEAVKIVEAKASKGEEVFLQLLDTDEGASRLGEVALVPHSSPISQSGLLFYNTLYDENAACHIALGQCYSKCFKGEIGNDPKTIEEAGGNSSMIHVDWMIGSGELDIDGITADGKRIPVFRNGEWAESL
;
A
#
# COMPACT_ATOMS: atom_id res chain seq x y z
N ILE A 1 -8.39 -13.15 1.54
CA ILE A 1 -7.01 -13.70 1.52
C ILE A 1 -6.42 -13.23 2.84
N ASP A 2 -5.92 -14.15 3.68
CA ASP A 2 -5.62 -13.84 5.07
C ASP A 2 -4.15 -14.13 5.40
N GLY A 3 -3.56 -13.35 6.30
CA GLY A 3 -2.20 -13.56 6.81
C GLY A 3 -1.17 -13.49 5.70
N ILE A 4 -1.22 -12.39 4.94
CA ILE A 4 -0.36 -12.18 3.79
C ILE A 4 1.01 -11.65 4.27
N GLU A 5 2.08 -12.20 3.71
CA GLU A 5 3.44 -11.74 3.95
C GLU A 5 4.20 -11.75 2.64
N VAL A 6 4.92 -10.66 2.36
CA VAL A 6 5.73 -10.52 1.14
C VAL A 6 7.09 -9.94 1.43
N ARG A 7 8.06 -10.29 0.59
CA ARG A 7 9.39 -9.69 0.55
C ARG A 7 9.57 -8.93 -0.76
N PHE A 8 9.86 -7.64 -0.64
CA PHE A 8 10.27 -6.81 -1.78
C PHE A 8 11.79 -6.82 -1.91
N GLU A 9 12.27 -6.85 -3.14
CA GLU A 9 13.67 -6.60 -3.48
C GLU A 9 13.73 -5.64 -4.67
N ALA A 10 14.51 -4.58 -4.53
CA ALA A 10 14.44 -3.40 -5.40
C ALA A 10 13.01 -2.87 -5.53
N VAL A 11 12.34 -3.09 -6.66
CA VAL A 11 11.01 -2.53 -6.97
C VAL A 11 9.89 -3.57 -7.01
N LYS A 12 10.19 -4.85 -6.79
CA LYS A 12 9.22 -5.94 -6.99
C LYS A 12 9.19 -6.92 -5.83
N ILE A 13 8.05 -7.61 -5.69
CA ILE A 13 7.92 -8.78 -4.83
C ILE A 13 8.79 -9.91 -5.40
N VAL A 14 9.57 -10.55 -4.52
CA VAL A 14 10.38 -11.74 -4.84
C VAL A 14 9.93 -12.98 -4.07
N GLU A 15 9.22 -12.79 -2.96
CA GLU A 15 8.58 -13.87 -2.19
C GLU A 15 7.22 -13.41 -1.71
N ALA A 16 6.23 -14.30 -1.79
CA ALA A 16 4.86 -14.04 -1.38
C ALA A 16 4.24 -15.31 -0.78
N LYS A 17 3.55 -15.15 0.34
CA LYS A 17 2.78 -16.23 0.98
C LYS A 17 1.52 -15.71 1.63
N ALA A 18 0.53 -16.56 1.81
CA ALA A 18 -0.68 -16.25 2.56
C ALA A 18 -1.19 -17.47 3.33
N SER A 19 -1.63 -17.27 4.58
CA SER A 19 -2.18 -18.37 5.39
C SER A 19 -3.49 -18.95 4.83
N LYS A 20 -4.27 -18.14 4.09
CA LYS A 20 -5.46 -18.58 3.37
C LYS A 20 -5.57 -17.87 2.02
N GLY A 21 -5.87 -18.64 0.97
CA GLY A 21 -6.04 -18.10 -0.38
C GLY A 21 -4.72 -17.80 -1.10
N GLU A 22 -3.62 -18.46 -0.71
CA GLU A 22 -2.30 -18.28 -1.29
C GLU A 22 -2.27 -18.47 -2.81
N GLU A 23 -2.88 -19.54 -3.33
CA GLU A 23 -2.92 -19.80 -4.77
C GLU A 23 -3.56 -18.64 -5.53
N VAL A 24 -4.68 -18.11 -5.01
CA VAL A 24 -5.37 -16.96 -5.61
C VAL A 24 -4.49 -15.70 -5.52
N PHE A 25 -3.78 -15.51 -4.41
CA PHE A 25 -2.86 -14.39 -4.25
C PHE A 25 -1.70 -14.45 -5.24
N LEU A 26 -1.08 -15.63 -5.42
CA LEU A 26 0.02 -15.81 -6.37
C LEU A 26 -0.47 -15.62 -7.82
N GLN A 27 -1.64 -16.14 -8.17
CA GLN A 27 -2.25 -15.90 -9.49
C GLN A 27 -2.48 -14.41 -9.76
N LEU A 28 -2.87 -13.66 -8.73
CA LEU A 28 -3.05 -12.21 -8.82
C LEU A 28 -1.72 -11.49 -9.10
N LEU A 29 -0.63 -11.89 -8.45
CA LEU A 29 0.71 -11.35 -8.70
C LEU A 29 1.25 -11.68 -10.11
N ASP A 30 0.78 -12.77 -10.73
CA ASP A 30 1.17 -13.21 -12.07
C ASP A 30 0.34 -12.54 -13.20
N THR A 31 -0.57 -11.62 -12.86
CA THR A 31 -1.48 -10.99 -13.85
C THR A 31 -0.73 -10.24 -14.94
N ASP A 32 0.29 -9.46 -14.57
CA ASP A 32 1.17 -8.72 -15.45
C ASP A 32 2.45 -8.29 -14.72
N GLU A 33 3.38 -7.61 -15.41
CA GLU A 33 4.65 -7.18 -14.84
C GLU A 33 4.49 -6.22 -13.64
N GLY A 34 3.45 -5.38 -13.66
CA GLY A 34 3.17 -4.39 -12.64
C GLY A 34 2.46 -4.94 -11.40
N ALA A 35 1.78 -6.09 -11.51
CA ALA A 35 1.01 -6.70 -10.43
C ALA A 35 1.87 -7.05 -9.19
N SER A 36 3.17 -7.23 -9.37
CA SER A 36 4.14 -7.51 -8.29
C SER A 36 4.86 -6.27 -7.75
N ARG A 37 4.42 -5.06 -8.13
CA ARG A 37 4.98 -3.76 -7.69
C ARG A 37 3.92 -2.92 -7.01
N LEU A 38 4.34 -1.92 -6.24
CA LEU A 38 3.43 -1.03 -5.52
C LEU A 38 2.86 0.06 -6.43
N GLY A 39 1.57 0.34 -6.27
CA GLY A 39 0.85 1.45 -6.92
C GLY A 39 0.39 2.54 -5.96
N GLU A 40 0.30 2.23 -4.66
CA GLU A 40 -0.21 3.15 -3.64
C GLU A 40 0.44 2.91 -2.28
N VAL A 41 0.54 3.99 -1.50
CA VAL A 41 0.75 3.96 -0.06
C VAL A 41 -0.24 4.94 0.57
N ALA A 42 -1.03 4.46 1.53
CA ALA A 42 -2.04 5.26 2.23
C ALA A 42 -1.85 5.19 3.74
N LEU A 43 -2.05 6.33 4.39
CA LEU A 43 -1.87 6.49 5.83
C LEU A 43 -3.21 6.73 6.51
N VAL A 44 -3.55 5.85 7.44
CA VAL A 44 -4.78 5.94 8.24
C VAL A 44 -4.41 5.75 9.72
N PRO A 45 -4.65 6.75 10.59
CA PRO A 45 -4.39 6.64 12.02
C PRO A 45 -5.20 5.52 12.65
N HIS A 46 -4.61 4.80 13.60
CA HIS A 46 -5.28 3.70 14.31
C HIS A 46 -6.44 4.19 15.20
N SER A 47 -6.43 5.47 15.58
CA SER A 47 -7.52 6.15 16.28
C SER A 47 -8.72 6.50 15.39
N SER A 48 -8.69 6.20 14.09
CA SER A 48 -9.80 6.52 13.18
C SER A 48 -11.11 5.83 13.60
N PRO A 49 -12.30 6.43 13.35
CA PRO A 49 -13.57 5.86 13.80
C PRO A 49 -13.84 4.45 13.30
N ILE A 50 -13.42 4.13 12.08
CA ILE A 50 -13.60 2.79 11.51
C ILE A 50 -12.66 1.80 12.19
N SER A 51 -11.38 2.17 12.39
CA SER A 51 -10.41 1.35 13.13
C SER A 51 -10.90 1.04 14.55
N GLN A 52 -11.40 2.06 15.25
CA GLN A 52 -11.91 1.95 16.63
C GLN A 52 -13.19 1.13 16.76
N SER A 53 -13.89 0.84 15.65
CA SER A 53 -15.02 -0.09 15.69
C SER A 53 -14.60 -1.52 16.07
N GLY A 54 -13.32 -1.88 15.82
CA GLY A 54 -12.80 -3.23 16.06
C GLY A 54 -13.43 -4.31 15.18
N LEU A 55 -14.16 -3.92 14.13
CA LEU A 55 -14.84 -4.82 13.22
C LEU A 55 -13.96 -5.11 11.99
N LEU A 56 -13.99 -6.37 11.54
CA LEU A 56 -13.55 -6.74 10.20
C LEU A 56 -14.75 -6.73 9.27
N PHE A 57 -14.74 -5.86 8.26
CA PHE A 57 -15.88 -5.67 7.36
C PHE A 57 -15.85 -6.64 6.18
N TYR A 58 -14.70 -7.26 5.90
CA TYR A 58 -14.48 -8.10 4.72
C TYR A 58 -14.84 -7.37 3.42
N ASN A 59 -14.55 -6.07 3.41
CA ASN A 59 -14.90 -5.17 2.33
C ASN A 59 -13.81 -4.11 2.23
N THR A 60 -13.15 -4.05 1.07
CA THR A 60 -12.00 -3.17 0.82
C THR A 60 -12.29 -1.72 1.22
N LEU A 61 -13.43 -1.16 0.81
CA LEU A 61 -13.76 0.24 1.10
C LEU A 61 -13.78 0.57 2.60
N TYR A 62 -14.25 -0.35 3.44
CA TYR A 62 -14.26 -0.12 4.89
C TYR A 62 -12.90 -0.44 5.51
N ASP A 63 -12.32 -1.57 5.15
CA ASP A 63 -11.09 -2.05 5.79
C ASP A 63 -9.87 -1.19 5.40
N GLU A 64 -9.81 -0.64 4.18
CA GLU A 64 -8.76 0.33 3.76
C GLU A 64 -8.83 1.64 4.55
N ASN A 65 -10.03 2.03 4.99
CA ASN A 65 -10.22 3.23 5.81
C ASN A 65 -10.10 2.93 7.32
N ALA A 66 -9.76 1.69 7.70
CA ALA A 66 -9.55 1.25 9.07
C ALA A 66 -8.06 1.14 9.45
N ALA A 67 -7.14 1.06 8.48
CA ALA A 67 -5.71 0.87 8.72
C ALA A 67 -4.90 1.38 7.53
N CYS A 68 -3.64 1.80 7.77
CA CYS A 68 -2.71 2.06 6.66
C CYS A 68 -2.69 0.86 5.69
N HIS A 69 -2.66 1.15 4.40
CA HIS A 69 -2.61 0.13 3.35
C HIS A 69 -1.59 0.52 2.28
N ILE A 70 -1.24 -0.48 1.49
CA ILE A 70 -0.52 -0.28 0.23
C ILE A 70 -1.29 -1.03 -0.86
N ALA A 71 -1.21 -0.56 -2.10
CA ALA A 71 -1.81 -1.26 -3.22
C ALA A 71 -0.76 -1.90 -4.10
N LEU A 72 -1.04 -3.11 -4.58
CA LEU A 72 -0.29 -3.74 -5.67
C LEU A 72 -0.92 -3.39 -7.01
N GLY A 73 -0.06 -3.18 -8.02
CA GLY A 73 -0.48 -2.85 -9.37
C GLY A 73 -0.60 -1.35 -9.66
N GLN A 74 -1.63 -0.98 -10.39
CA GLN A 74 -1.81 0.30 -11.06
C GLN A 74 -1.80 1.47 -10.06
N CYS A 75 -0.94 2.46 -10.27
CA CYS A 75 -1.00 3.69 -9.48
C CYS A 75 -2.11 4.63 -9.96
N TYR A 76 -2.55 5.54 -9.10
CA TYR A 76 -3.41 6.65 -9.51
C TYR A 76 -2.59 7.79 -10.12
N SER A 77 -2.78 8.07 -11.41
CA SER A 77 -2.15 9.20 -12.13
C SER A 77 -2.37 10.56 -11.46
N LYS A 78 -3.49 10.69 -10.73
CA LYS A 78 -3.86 11.88 -9.95
C LYS A 78 -2.94 12.16 -8.75
N CYS A 79 -2.14 11.19 -8.30
CA CYS A 79 -1.18 11.38 -7.21
C CYS A 79 0.10 12.12 -7.65
N PHE A 80 0.30 12.29 -8.96
CA PHE A 80 1.43 13.02 -9.49
C PHE A 80 1.16 14.52 -9.55
N LYS A 81 2.23 15.32 -9.46
CA LYS A 81 2.13 16.77 -9.65
C LYS A 81 1.97 17.08 -11.13
N GLY A 82 0.88 17.75 -11.48
CA GLY A 82 0.52 18.09 -12.86
C GLY A 82 -0.44 17.08 -13.48
N GLU A 83 -0.88 17.36 -14.70
CA GLU A 83 -1.74 16.44 -15.44
C GLU A 83 -0.87 15.44 -16.20
N ILE A 84 -0.76 14.23 -15.66
CA ILE A 84 -0.23 13.08 -16.41
C ILE A 84 -1.40 12.22 -16.91
N GLY A 85 -1.28 11.72 -18.13
CA GLY A 85 -2.28 10.81 -18.69
C GLY A 85 -2.25 9.44 -18.03
N ASN A 86 -3.13 8.54 -18.48
CA ASN A 86 -3.16 7.14 -18.05
C ASN A 86 -2.38 6.21 -18.99
N ASP A 87 -1.58 6.79 -19.89
CA ASP A 87 -0.75 6.00 -20.80
C ASP A 87 0.40 5.33 -20.02
N PRO A 88 0.61 4.01 -20.17
CA PRO A 88 1.60 3.26 -19.39
C PRO A 88 3.02 3.85 -19.47
N LYS A 89 3.46 4.30 -20.65
CA LYS A 89 4.80 4.87 -20.84
C LYS A 89 4.96 6.18 -20.07
N THR A 90 3.93 7.01 -20.09
CA THR A 90 3.92 8.29 -19.34
C THR A 90 3.94 8.05 -17.84
N ILE A 91 3.21 7.04 -17.35
CA ILE A 91 3.21 6.65 -15.94
C ILE A 91 4.59 6.16 -15.52
N GLU A 92 5.21 5.27 -16.30
CA GLU A 92 6.53 4.71 -16.00
C GLU A 92 7.62 5.79 -16.00
N GLU A 93 7.60 6.72 -16.97
CA GLU A 93 8.52 7.86 -17.03
C GLU A 93 8.38 8.80 -15.82
N ALA A 94 7.18 8.91 -15.25
CA ALA A 94 6.92 9.66 -14.03
C ALA A 94 7.34 8.90 -12.75
N GLY A 95 7.72 7.62 -12.86
CA GLY A 95 8.09 6.75 -11.74
C GLY A 95 6.91 6.00 -11.11
N GLY A 96 5.76 5.97 -11.79
CA GLY A 96 4.58 5.22 -11.38
C GLY A 96 4.59 3.77 -11.88
N ASN A 97 3.68 2.98 -11.31
CA ASN A 97 3.46 1.60 -11.71
C ASN A 97 2.23 1.48 -12.62
N SER A 98 2.34 0.71 -13.71
CA SER A 98 1.22 0.42 -14.60
C SER A 98 0.88 -1.07 -14.56
N SER A 99 -0.40 -1.39 -14.40
CA SER A 99 -0.89 -2.77 -14.27
C SER A 99 -2.38 -2.83 -14.59
N MET A 100 -2.91 -4.03 -14.84
CA MET A 100 -4.34 -4.29 -15.00
C MET A 100 -5.08 -4.41 -13.66
N ILE A 101 -4.35 -4.59 -12.56
CA ILE A 101 -4.92 -4.74 -11.22
C ILE A 101 -4.63 -3.52 -10.36
N HIS A 102 -5.47 -3.29 -9.34
CA HIS A 102 -5.20 -2.41 -8.22
C HIS A 102 -5.79 -3.09 -6.99
N VAL A 103 -4.94 -3.53 -6.08
CA VAL A 103 -5.35 -4.42 -4.98
C VAL A 103 -4.77 -3.92 -3.67
N ASP A 104 -5.64 -3.33 -2.87
CA ASP A 104 -5.35 -2.83 -1.54
C ASP A 104 -5.26 -3.96 -0.51
N TRP A 105 -4.29 -3.86 0.37
CA TRP A 105 -4.20 -4.69 1.56
C TRP A 105 -3.70 -3.92 2.78
N MET A 106 -4.21 -4.28 3.94
CA MET A 106 -3.99 -3.49 5.15
C MET A 106 -2.73 -3.97 5.86
N ILE A 107 -1.87 -3.02 6.23
CA ILE A 107 -0.60 -3.24 6.95
C ILE A 107 -0.51 -2.41 8.25
N GLY A 108 -1.47 -1.52 8.48
CA GLY A 108 -1.52 -0.64 9.65
C GLY A 108 -1.88 -1.36 10.95
N SER A 109 -1.35 -0.85 12.06
CA SER A 109 -1.68 -1.27 13.43
C SER A 109 -1.32 -0.17 14.43
N GLY A 110 -1.74 -0.33 15.70
CA GLY A 110 -1.31 0.52 16.81
C GLY A 110 0.17 0.34 17.22
N GLU A 111 0.91 -0.53 16.54
CA GLU A 111 2.34 -0.76 16.76
C GLU A 111 3.19 -0.23 15.60
N LEU A 112 2.56 0.42 14.61
CA LEU A 112 3.23 0.87 13.39
C LEU A 112 3.96 2.22 13.60
N ASP A 113 5.26 2.23 13.31
CA ASP A 113 6.07 3.42 13.20
C ASP A 113 6.42 3.70 11.73
N ILE A 114 6.32 4.96 11.30
CA ILE A 114 6.68 5.39 9.94
C ILE A 114 7.59 6.61 10.02
N ASP A 115 8.70 6.58 9.28
CA ASP A 115 9.55 7.73 9.02
C ASP A 115 9.42 8.17 7.57
N GLY A 116 9.28 9.48 7.36
CA GLY A 116 9.59 10.11 6.08
C GLY A 116 11.11 10.26 5.94
N ILE A 117 11.64 9.91 4.77
CA ILE A 117 13.06 10.10 4.44
C ILE A 117 13.17 11.24 3.43
N THR A 118 13.88 12.29 3.81
CA THR A 118 14.15 13.45 2.93
C THR A 118 15.22 13.11 1.89
N ALA A 119 15.36 13.96 0.87
CA ALA A 119 16.34 13.77 -0.20
C ALA A 119 17.80 13.74 0.28
N ASP A 120 18.13 14.38 1.42
CA ASP A 120 19.43 14.34 2.07
C ASP A 120 19.58 13.19 3.09
N GLY A 121 18.60 12.30 3.18
CA GLY A 121 18.64 11.09 4.01
C GLY A 121 18.23 11.29 5.47
N LYS A 122 17.80 12.50 5.86
CA LYS A 122 17.27 12.74 7.20
C LYS A 122 15.95 11.99 7.39
N ARG A 123 15.80 11.35 8.55
CA ARG A 123 14.57 10.70 8.99
C ARG A 123 13.72 11.68 9.78
N ILE A 124 12.45 11.81 9.41
CA ILE A 124 11.45 12.62 10.09
C ILE A 124 10.32 11.68 10.51
N PRO A 125 10.01 11.59 11.82
CA PRO A 125 8.86 10.83 12.29
C PRO A 125 7.57 11.29 11.60
N VAL A 126 6.82 10.36 11.02
CA VAL A 126 5.50 10.60 10.41
C VAL A 126 4.42 9.93 11.25
N PHE A 127 4.59 8.64 11.56
CA PHE A 127 3.74 7.90 12.49
C PHE A 127 4.55 7.35 13.67
N ARG A 128 3.95 7.29 14.84
CA ARG A 128 4.42 6.54 16.01
C ARG A 128 3.27 5.82 16.69
N ASN A 129 3.43 4.53 16.97
CA ASN A 129 2.38 3.69 17.56
C ASN A 129 1.02 3.83 16.83
N GLY A 130 1.05 3.87 15.49
CA GLY A 130 -0.16 3.99 14.67
C GLY A 130 -0.78 5.39 14.58
N GLU A 131 -0.16 6.42 15.16
CA GLU A 131 -0.70 7.80 15.18
C GLU A 131 0.26 8.80 14.53
N TRP A 132 -0.26 9.95 14.08
CA TRP A 132 0.56 11.05 13.58
C TRP A 132 1.58 11.50 14.63
N ALA A 133 2.86 11.56 14.26
CA ALA A 133 3.93 11.88 15.21
C ALA A 133 3.85 13.30 15.80
N GLU A 134 3.18 14.23 15.12
CA GLU A 134 2.93 15.60 15.61
C GLU A 134 1.89 15.65 16.76
N SER A 135 1.14 14.58 16.95
CA SER A 135 0.10 14.48 18.00
C SER A 135 0.62 13.95 19.34
N LEU A 136 1.93 13.68 19.44
CA LEU A 136 2.65 13.26 20.65
C LEU A 136 3.47 14.41 21.23
#